data_AF-A0A9D7P6W7-F1
#
_entry.id   AF-A0A9D7P6W7-F1
#
_cell.length_a   1.000
_cell.length_b   1.000
_cell.length_c   1.000
_cell.angle_alpha   90.00
_cell.angle_beta   90.00
_cell.angle_gamma   90.00
#
_symmetry.space_group_name_H-M   'P 1'
#
loop_
_entity.id
_entity.type
_entity.pdbx_description
1 polymer ?
#
loop_
_entity_poly.entity_id
_entity_poly.type
_entity_poly.pdbx_seq_one_letter_code
_entity_poly.pdbx_strand_id
1 'polypeptide(L)'
;MMNRQLIRDTLYTVFDSIRSHKLRSGLTLTGVIIGTAVVVMVGAVLSGLSERVAQITEKSAPNTIYFTKEEKIGPSFRTPSAEERQRKDLTYEDALAVAALDKPMGVSPQKIRGSYGPTANKPTMTAGAARRSTL
;
A
#
# COMPACT_ATOMS: atom_id res chain seq x y z
N MET A 1 11.51 27.88 53.76
CA MET A 1 11.83 26.46 54.02
C MET A 1 10.63 25.61 54.48
N MET A 2 9.42 26.18 54.64
CA MET A 2 8.22 25.51 55.18
C MET A 2 7.54 24.50 54.21
N ASN A 3 7.66 24.69 52.88
CA ASN A 3 6.91 23.89 51.90
C ASN A 3 7.35 22.42 51.80
N ARG A 4 8.64 22.11 52.03
CA ARG A 4 9.12 20.72 51.93
C ARG A 4 8.68 19.84 53.09
N GLN A 5 8.48 20.41 54.28
CA GLN A 5 8.01 19.67 55.45
C GLN A 5 6.50 19.37 55.34
N LEU A 6 5.70 20.38 54.96
CA LEU A 6 4.26 20.22 54.77
C LEU A 6 3.92 19.14 53.73
N ILE A 7 4.63 19.12 52.59
CA ILE A 7 4.45 18.09 51.55
C ILE A 7 4.81 16.70 52.10
N ARG A 8 5.90 16.59 52.87
CA ARG A 8 6.32 15.31 53.46
C ARG A 8 5.27 14.78 54.43
N ASP A 9 4.74 15.60 55.32
CA ASP A 9 3.77 15.19 56.34
C ASP A 9 2.43 14.81 55.70
N THR A 10 2.02 15.55 54.66
CA THR A 10 0.82 15.23 53.87
C THR A 10 0.98 13.89 53.15
N LEU A 11 2.13 13.63 52.52
CA LEU A 11 2.41 12.36 51.84
C LEU A 11 2.43 11.19 52.84
N TYR A 12 3.05 11.37 54.01
CA TYR A 12 3.04 10.35 55.06
C TYR A 12 1.63 10.03 55.53
N THR A 13 0.81 11.05 55.78
CA THR A 13 -0.58 10.90 56.25
C THR A 13 -1.46 10.18 55.21
N VAL A 14 -1.31 10.53 53.93
CA VAL A 14 -2.03 9.88 52.83
C VAL A 14 -1.60 8.42 52.67
N PHE A 15 -0.30 8.14 52.75
CA PHE A 15 0.22 6.78 52.61
C PHE A 15 -0.26 5.86 53.74
N ASP A 16 -0.31 6.39 54.97
CA ASP A 16 -0.84 5.66 56.13
C ASP A 16 -2.35 5.37 55.96
N SER A 17 -3.11 6.35 55.46
CA SER A 17 -4.54 6.20 55.16
C SER A 17 -4.82 5.16 54.05
N ILE A 18 -3.96 5.07 53.04
CA ILE A 18 -4.08 4.04 51.99
C ILE A 18 -3.80 2.65 52.57
N ARG A 19 -2.82 2.55 53.47
CA ARG A 19 -2.42 1.29 54.11
C ARG A 19 -3.42 0.81 55.16
N SER A 20 -4.17 1.71 55.81
CA SER A 20 -5.25 1.37 56.74
C SER A 20 -6.48 0.80 56.01
N HIS A 21 -6.78 1.26 54.79
CA HIS A 21 -7.95 0.84 53.99
C HIS A 21 -7.58 -0.01 52.76
N LYS A 22 -6.93 -1.16 53.00
CA LYS A 22 -6.38 -2.03 51.93
C LYS A 22 -7.39 -2.52 50.89
N LEU A 23 -8.60 -2.90 51.30
CA LEU A 23 -9.62 -3.43 50.38
C LEU A 23 -10.16 -2.35 49.44
N ARG A 24 -10.45 -1.17 49.99
CA ARG A 24 -11.01 -0.04 49.23
C ARG A 24 -9.99 0.49 48.22
N SER A 25 -8.77 0.75 48.66
CA SER A 25 -7.70 1.26 47.78
C SER A 25 -7.21 0.20 46.78
N GLY A 26 -7.21 -1.09 47.16
CA GLY A 26 -6.79 -2.18 46.28
C GLY A 26 -7.76 -2.43 45.12
N LEU A 27 -9.07 -2.42 45.41
CA LEU A 27 -10.09 -2.66 44.39
C LEU A 27 -10.19 -1.51 43.39
N THR A 28 -10.04 -0.26 43.84
CA THR A 28 -10.06 0.91 42.95
C THR A 28 -8.84 0.95 42.03
N LEU A 29 -7.64 0.66 42.57
CA LEU A 29 -6.43 0.64 41.77
C LEU A 29 -6.45 -0.50 40.74
N THR A 30 -6.90 -1.69 41.14
CA THR A 30 -7.05 -2.83 40.23
C THR A 30 -8.03 -2.50 39.11
N GLY A 31 -9.16 -1.87 39.43
CA GLY A 31 -10.14 -1.43 38.43
C GLY A 31 -9.55 -0.48 37.39
N VAL A 32 -8.78 0.52 37.83
CA VAL A 32 -8.13 1.48 36.92
C VAL A 32 -7.04 0.80 36.07
N ILE A 33 -6.23 -0.07 36.66
CA ILE A 33 -5.17 -0.79 35.94
C ILE A 33 -5.79 -1.69 34.85
N ILE A 34 -6.80 -2.48 35.19
CA ILE A 34 -7.47 -3.35 34.22
C ILE A 34 -8.17 -2.51 33.14
N GLY A 35 -8.88 -1.45 33.53
CA GLY A 35 -9.59 -0.59 32.58
C GLY A 35 -8.65 0.08 31.58
N THR A 36 -7.57 0.69 32.06
CA THR A 36 -6.57 1.33 31.19
C THR A 36 -5.81 0.32 30.33
N ALA A 37 -5.49 -0.86 30.86
CA ALA A 37 -4.83 -1.92 30.09
C ALA A 37 -5.68 -2.39 28.91
N VAL A 38 -6.99 -2.58 29.09
CA VAL A 38 -7.90 -2.98 28.01
C VAL A 38 -8.03 -1.89 26.94
N VAL A 39 -8.17 -0.62 27.35
CA VAL A 39 -8.28 0.50 26.40
C VAL A 39 -7.02 0.63 25.54
N VAL A 40 -5.83 0.52 26.15
CA VAL A 40 -4.56 0.56 25.42
C VAL A 40 -4.41 -0.65 24.50
N MET A 41 -4.79 -1.85 24.96
CA MET A 41 -4.77 -3.06 24.13
C MET A 41 -5.66 -2.92 22.89
N VAL A 42 -6.91 -2.50 23.07
CA VAL A 42 -7.85 -2.32 21.95
C VAL A 42 -7.35 -1.23 20.99
N GLY A 43 -6.84 -0.12 21.52
CA GLY A 43 -6.24 0.94 20.70
C GLY A 43 -5.07 0.45 19.84
N ALA A 44 -4.18 -0.38 20.41
CA ALA A 44 -3.06 -0.97 19.69
C ALA A 44 -3.52 -1.97 18.60
N VAL A 45 -4.54 -2.78 18.88
CA VAL A 45 -5.09 -3.73 17.90
C VAL A 45 -5.77 -2.99 16.75
N LEU A 46 -6.57 -1.96 17.04
CA LEU A 46 -7.28 -1.19 16.02
C LEU A 46 -6.31 -0.46 15.10
N SER A 47 -5.32 0.25 15.67
CA SER A 47 -4.30 0.95 14.88
C SER A 47 -3.44 -0.01 14.04
N GLY A 48 -2.96 -1.11 14.64
CA GLY A 48 -2.19 -2.11 13.90
C GLY A 48 -2.98 -2.78 12.78
N LEU A 49 -4.29 -3.00 12.96
CA LEU A 49 -5.15 -3.53 11.90
C LEU A 49 -5.34 -2.51 10.77
N SER A 50 -5.61 -1.24 11.09
CA SER A 50 -5.75 -0.18 10.09
C SER A 50 -4.49 -0.05 9.22
N GLU A 51 -3.31 -0.08 9.84
CA GLU A 51 -2.03 -0.07 9.11
C GLU A 51 -1.86 -1.31 8.23
N ARG A 52 -2.19 -2.50 8.76
CA ARG A 52 -2.09 -3.75 8.00
C ARG A 52 -3.04 -3.78 6.80
N VAL A 53 -4.27 -3.29 6.95
CA VAL A 53 -5.25 -3.18 5.86
C VAL A 53 -4.81 -2.15 4.83
N ALA A 54 -4.25 -1.01 5.26
CA ALA A 54 -3.68 -0.02 4.36
C ALA A 54 -2.55 -0.62 3.51
N GLN A 55 -1.61 -1.35 4.13
CA GLN A 55 -0.52 -2.01 3.39
C GLN A 55 -1.01 -3.09 2.43
N ILE A 56 -2.03 -3.86 2.80
CA ILE A 56 -2.63 -4.87 1.90
C ILE A 56 -3.33 -4.18 0.73
N THR A 57 -4.04 -3.08 1.00
CA THR A 57 -4.73 -2.28 -0.02
C THR A 57 -3.72 -1.65 -0.97
N GLU A 58 -2.64 -1.04 -0.49
CA GLU A 58 -1.58 -0.49 -1.35
C GLU A 58 -0.93 -1.55 -2.24
N LYS A 59 -0.76 -2.78 -1.73
CA LYS A 59 -0.24 -3.91 -2.53
C LYS A 59 -1.28 -4.47 -3.51
N SER A 60 -2.58 -4.36 -3.20
CA SER A 60 -3.68 -4.92 -4.00
C SER A 60 -4.29 -3.91 -4.97
N ALA A 61 -4.08 -2.62 -4.75
CA ALA A 61 -4.39 -1.52 -5.66
C ALA A 61 -3.07 -0.96 -6.22
N PRO A 62 -2.35 -1.72 -7.07
CA PRO A 62 -1.22 -1.14 -7.77
C PRO A 62 -1.74 0.04 -8.58
N ASN A 63 -1.11 1.21 -8.43
CA ASN A 63 -1.33 2.36 -9.31
C ASN A 63 -0.72 2.07 -10.70
N THR A 64 -1.17 0.98 -11.32
CA THR A 64 -0.61 0.38 -12.53
C THR A 64 -1.77 0.01 -13.43
N ILE A 65 -1.87 0.75 -14.53
CA ILE A 65 -2.86 0.52 -15.58
C ILE A 65 -2.20 -0.37 -16.64
N TYR A 66 -2.83 -1.49 -16.97
CA TYR A 66 -2.37 -2.37 -18.04
C TYR A 66 -3.09 -2.02 -19.36
N PHE A 67 -2.31 -1.75 -20.41
CA PHE A 67 -2.83 -1.54 -21.76
C PHE A 67 -2.54 -2.79 -22.62
N THR A 68 -3.60 -3.44 -23.11
CA THR A 68 -3.50 -4.60 -24.01
C THR A 68 -4.41 -4.41 -25.22
N LYS A 69 -3.98 -4.90 -26.38
CA LYS A 69 -4.80 -4.86 -27.61
C LYS A 69 -6.04 -5.76 -27.55
N GLU A 70 -5.93 -6.85 -26.79
CA GLU A 70 -7.01 -7.79 -26.51
C GLU A 70 -7.76 -7.33 -25.26
N GLU A 71 -9.10 -7.42 -25.29
CA GLU A 71 -9.99 -6.95 -24.21
C GLU A 71 -9.86 -7.77 -22.91
N LYS A 72 -9.21 -8.94 -22.95
CA LYS A 72 -9.10 -9.84 -21.80
C LYS A 72 -7.65 -10.17 -21.45
N ILE A 73 -7.25 -9.78 -20.24
CA ILE A 73 -6.01 -10.16 -19.58
C ILE A 73 -6.21 -11.57 -18.98
N GLY A 74 -5.79 -12.63 -19.68
CA GLY A 74 -5.85 -14.02 -19.21
C GLY A 74 -5.90 -15.08 -20.32
N PRO A 75 -5.66 -16.38 -20.03
CA PRO A 75 -5.76 -17.44 -21.02
C PRO A 75 -7.23 -17.62 -21.44
N SER A 76 -7.54 -17.26 -22.68
CA SER A 76 -8.87 -17.47 -23.27
C SER A 76 -8.75 -18.46 -24.43
N PHE A 77 -9.65 -19.45 -24.46
CA PHE A 77 -9.77 -20.44 -25.53
C PHE A 77 -10.66 -19.94 -26.69
N ARG A 78 -11.03 -18.65 -26.71
CA ARG A 78 -11.85 -18.04 -27.78
C ARG A 78 -10.95 -17.42 -28.84
N THR A 79 -11.23 -17.70 -30.11
CA THR A 79 -10.57 -17.05 -31.24
C THR A 79 -10.90 -15.55 -31.26
N PRO A 80 -9.90 -14.65 -31.35
CA PRO A 80 -10.14 -13.21 -31.46
C PRO A 80 -11.03 -12.89 -32.67
N SER A 81 -12.01 -12.01 -32.47
CA SER A 81 -12.93 -11.54 -33.51
C SER A 81 -12.19 -10.73 -34.59
N ALA A 82 -12.79 -10.59 -35.78
CA ALA A 82 -12.15 -9.88 -36.90
C ALA A 82 -11.83 -8.42 -36.56
N GLU A 83 -12.68 -7.78 -35.75
CA GLU A 83 -12.50 -6.41 -35.29
C GLU A 83 -11.33 -6.27 -34.30
N GLU A 84 -11.16 -7.22 -33.37
CA GLU A 84 -10.01 -7.26 -32.45
C GLU A 84 -8.68 -7.40 -33.21
N ARG A 85 -8.66 -8.15 -34.32
CA ARG A 85 -7.46 -8.32 -35.17
C ARG A 85 -7.10 -7.10 -36.02
N GLN A 86 -8.08 -6.25 -36.34
CA GLN A 86 -7.86 -5.03 -37.12
C GLN A 86 -7.41 -3.85 -36.25
N ARG A 87 -7.43 -3.98 -34.92
CA ARG A 87 -6.94 -2.93 -34.02
C ARG A 87 -5.43 -2.76 -34.18
N LYS A 88 -4.97 -1.50 -34.10
CA LYS A 88 -3.54 -1.16 -34.21
C LYS A 88 -2.74 -1.87 -33.13
N ASP A 89 -1.62 -2.48 -33.52
CA ASP A 89 -0.66 -3.05 -32.59
C ASP A 89 0.02 -1.94 -31.79
N LEU A 90 0.23 -2.18 -30.48
CA LEU A 90 0.96 -1.28 -29.59
C LEU A 90 2.46 -1.36 -29.92
N THR A 91 3.05 -0.21 -30.27
CA THR A 91 4.47 -0.11 -30.67
C THR A 91 5.33 0.39 -29.52
N TYR A 92 6.64 0.17 -29.59
CA TYR A 92 7.59 0.66 -28.58
C TYR A 92 7.58 2.20 -28.45
N GLU A 93 7.36 2.90 -29.56
CA GLU A 93 7.22 4.36 -29.58
C GLU A 93 6.02 4.84 -28.76
N ASP A 94 4.90 4.10 -28.76
CA ASP A 94 3.73 4.41 -27.94
C ASP A 94 4.06 4.31 -26.45
N ALA A 95 4.88 3.34 -26.05
CA ALA A 95 5.33 3.19 -24.66
C ALA A 95 6.21 4.37 -24.20
N LEU A 96 7.08 4.88 -25.10
CA LEU A 96 7.88 6.07 -24.83
C LEU A 96 7.03 7.34 -24.76
N ALA A 97 6.05 7.49 -25.64
CA ALA A 97 5.12 8.62 -25.63
C ALA A 97 4.30 8.66 -24.33
N VAL A 98 3.89 7.50 -23.82
CA VAL A 98 3.21 7.40 -22.51
C VAL A 98 4.17 7.72 -21.37
N ALA A 99 5.43 7.27 -21.43
CA ALA A 99 6.44 7.57 -20.42
C ALA A 99 6.80 9.07 -20.34
N ALA A 100 6.60 9.82 -21.43
CA ALA A 100 6.82 11.27 -21.49
C ALA A 100 5.67 12.09 -20.88
N LEU A 101 4.55 11.47 -20.49
CA LEU A 101 3.47 12.13 -19.78
C LEU A 101 3.85 12.40 -18.31
N ASP A 102 3.24 13.41 -17.70
CA ASP A 102 3.51 13.82 -16.32
C ASP A 102 2.95 12.84 -15.26
N LYS A 103 1.94 12.06 -15.63
CA LYS A 103 1.16 11.20 -14.70
C LYS A 103 1.75 9.81 -14.40
N PRO A 104 2.34 9.08 -15.37
CA PRO A 104 2.91 7.77 -15.08
C PRO A 104 4.28 7.89 -14.41
N MET A 105 4.45 7.22 -13.26
CA MET A 105 5.74 7.12 -12.58
C MET A 105 6.73 6.20 -13.31
N GLY A 106 6.25 5.37 -14.24
CA GLY A 106 7.07 4.47 -15.04
C GLY A 106 6.22 3.64 -16.01
N VAL A 107 6.80 3.27 -17.14
CA VAL A 107 6.16 2.45 -18.17
C VAL A 107 7.05 1.24 -18.46
N SER A 108 6.47 0.03 -18.41
CA SER A 108 7.17 -1.21 -18.78
C SER A 108 6.55 -1.81 -20.04
N PRO A 109 7.21 -1.73 -21.21
CA PRO A 109 6.72 -2.39 -22.42
C PRO A 109 6.92 -3.91 -22.29
N GLN A 110 5.83 -4.66 -22.21
CA GLN A 110 5.86 -6.13 -22.13
C GLN A 110 5.27 -6.75 -23.40
N LYS A 111 6.08 -7.55 -24.13
CA LYS A 111 5.58 -8.42 -25.19
C LYS A 111 5.15 -9.75 -24.58
N ILE A 112 3.85 -9.93 -24.36
CA ILE A 112 3.30 -11.20 -23.88
C ILE A 112 3.52 -12.29 -24.95
N ARG A 113 4.32 -13.30 -24.61
CA ARG A 113 4.76 -14.38 -25.51
C ARG A 113 3.61 -15.35 -25.75
N GLY A 114 2.87 -15.19 -26.85
CA GLY A 114 1.72 -16.05 -27.15
C GLY A 114 1.28 -16.17 -28.61
N SER A 115 1.99 -15.56 -29.57
CA SER A 115 1.64 -15.67 -31.00
C SER A 115 2.77 -16.34 -31.78
N TYR A 116 2.79 -17.68 -31.77
CA TYR A 116 3.56 -18.48 -32.72
C TYR A 116 2.57 -19.01 -33.75
N GLY A 117 2.48 -18.32 -34.88
CA GLY A 117 1.68 -18.69 -36.05
C GLY A 117 2.21 -17.96 -37.28
N PRO A 118 1.86 -18.39 -38.51
CA PRO A 118 2.34 -17.77 -39.74
C PRO A 118 1.90 -16.29 -39.93
N THR A 119 1.00 -15.80 -39.09
CA THR A 119 0.55 -14.40 -38.99
C THR A 119 1.21 -13.63 -37.83
N ALA A 120 2.18 -14.22 -37.14
CA ALA A 120 2.85 -13.58 -36.01
C ALA A 120 3.59 -12.32 -36.49
N ASN A 121 3.22 -11.17 -35.92
CA ASN A 121 3.87 -9.90 -36.18
C ASN A 121 5.34 -10.01 -35.74
N LYS A 122 6.23 -10.12 -36.73
CA LYS A 122 7.68 -10.12 -36.54
C LYS A 122 8.03 -8.80 -35.86
N PRO A 123 8.87 -8.80 -34.81
CA PRO A 123 9.36 -7.55 -34.24
C PRO A 123 10.13 -6.81 -35.33
N THR A 124 9.44 -5.90 -36.01
CA THR A 124 10.05 -5.05 -37.02
C THR A 124 10.66 -3.90 -36.22
N MET A 125 11.94 -4.06 -35.89
CA MET A 125 12.76 -2.92 -35.53
C MET A 125 12.82 -2.04 -36.78
N THR A 126 12.05 -0.95 -36.80
CA THR A 126 12.26 0.10 -37.79
C THR A 126 13.61 0.73 -37.47
N ALA A 127 14.68 0.18 -38.04
CA ALA A 127 15.99 0.79 -38.09
C ALA A 127 15.91 2.00 -39.05
N GLY A 128 15.27 3.06 -38.57
CA GLY A 128 14.87 4.20 -39.39
C GLY A 128 14.81 5.49 -38.60
N ALA A 129 15.68 5.67 -37.61
CA ALA A 129 15.83 6.95 -36.89
C ALA A 129 17.30 7.31 -36.61
N ALA A 130 18.23 6.80 -37.42
CA ALA A 130 19.64 7.21 -37.40
C ALA A 130 20.04 7.87 -38.72
N ARG A 131 19.34 8.96 -39.08
CA ARG A 131 19.84 9.94 -40.05
C ARG A 131 19.35 11.33 -39.66
N ARG A 132 20.11 11.98 -38.78
CA ARG A 132 20.49 13.41 -38.83
C ARG A 132 21.24 13.77 -37.55
N SER A 133 22.57 13.74 -37.63
CA SER A 133 23.45 14.66 -36.91
C SER A 133 24.90 14.39 -37.34
N THR A 134 25.38 15.12 -38.33
CA THR A 134 26.79 15.50 -38.50
C THR A 134 26.82 16.69 -39.46
N LEU A 135 27.22 17.85 -38.91
CA LEU A 135 27.66 19.09 -39.56
C LEU A 135 26.66 19.83 -40.46
#